data_AF-A0A7R9DUX7-F1
#
_entry.id   AF-A0A7R9DUX7-F1
#
_cell.length_a   1.000
_cell.length_b   1.000
_cell.length_c   1.000
_cell.angle_alpha   90.00
_cell.angle_beta   90.00
_cell.angle_gamma   90.00
#
_symmetry.space_group_name_H-M   'P 1'
#
loop_
_entity.id
_entity.type
_entity.pdbx_description
1 polymer ?
#
loop_
_entity_poly.entity_id
_entity_poly.type
_entity_poly.pdbx_seq_one_letter_code
_entity_poly.pdbx_strand_id
1 'polypeptide(L)'
;MFSSPSNGGIIPPIARDLHKQHIERVVEEAVASANLGLGDVDAIATTVKPGMPLSLLVGMNHGKHLARTWGKPFIPIHHMEAHALTIRMVTQVEFPFLVLLISGGHCLLAVAQGVHQFLLLGQSLDDAPGEAFDKVTWSRPAETVCLTLWPRRIRFES
;
A
#
# COMPACT_ATOMS: atom_id res chain seq x y z
N MET A 1 10.84 1.10 -18.24
CA MET A 1 11.99 1.94 -17.88
C MET A 1 11.84 3.28 -18.59
N PHE A 2 11.10 4.23 -18.02
CA PHE A 2 10.91 5.57 -18.63
C PHE A 2 10.84 6.64 -17.53
N SER A 3 12.01 6.88 -16.95
CA SER A 3 12.36 8.07 -16.19
C SER A 3 12.43 9.28 -17.12
N SER A 4 11.79 10.39 -16.74
CA SER A 4 11.98 11.68 -17.40
C SER A 4 13.43 12.15 -17.20
N PRO A 5 14.11 12.76 -18.20
CA PRO A 5 15.54 13.03 -18.17
C PRO A 5 16.01 14.11 -17.17
N SER A 6 15.13 14.65 -16.32
CA SER A 6 15.48 15.78 -15.46
C SER A 6 14.94 15.73 -14.02
N ASN A 7 14.14 14.72 -13.64
CA ASN A 7 13.74 14.48 -12.25
C ASN A 7 13.37 13.00 -12.10
N GLY A 8 14.19 12.22 -11.39
CA GLY A 8 13.94 10.81 -11.06
C GLY A 8 12.82 10.62 -10.03
N GLY A 9 11.63 11.15 -10.30
CA GLY A 9 10.46 11.12 -9.43
C GLY A 9 9.21 10.62 -10.15
N ILE A 10 8.26 10.12 -9.37
CA ILE A 10 6.97 9.66 -9.88
C ILE A 10 6.15 10.87 -10.33
N ILE A 11 5.72 10.89 -11.60
CA ILE A 11 4.85 11.95 -12.15
C ILE A 11 3.38 11.51 -11.94
N PRO A 12 2.61 12.13 -11.03
CA PRO A 12 1.31 11.60 -10.63
C PRO A 12 0.28 11.44 -11.76
N PRO A 13 0.16 12.36 -12.72
CA PRO A 13 -0.76 12.18 -13.87
C PRO A 13 -0.39 11.00 -14.76
N ILE A 14 0.89 10.75 -14.99
CA ILE A 14 1.36 9.62 -15.79
C ILE A 14 1.07 8.31 -15.06
N ALA A 15 1.34 8.25 -13.76
CA ALA A 15 1.01 7.09 -12.94
C ALA A 15 -0.50 6.78 -12.98
N ARG A 16 -1.36 7.79 -12.87
CA ARG A 16 -2.83 7.64 -13.02
C ARG A 16 -3.20 7.02 -14.37
N ASP A 17 -2.64 7.53 -15.46
CA ASP A 17 -3.00 7.06 -16.80
C ASP A 17 -2.53 5.62 -17.04
N LEU A 18 -1.36 5.26 -16.51
CA LEU A 18 -0.91 3.87 -16.50
C LEU A 18 -1.83 2.97 -15.67
N HIS A 19 -2.27 3.39 -14.49
CA HIS A 19 -3.26 2.62 -13.72
C HIS A 19 -4.54 2.42 -14.51
N LYS A 20 -5.08 3.46 -15.17
CA LYS A 20 -6.30 3.35 -15.99
C LYS A 20 -6.14 2.38 -17.14
N GLN A 21 -4.99 2.39 -17.81
CA GLN A 21 -4.73 1.53 -18.97
C GLN A 21 -4.57 0.04 -18.60
N HIS A 22 -4.09 -0.26 -17.40
CA HIS A 22 -3.71 -1.64 -17.03
C HIS A 22 -4.64 -2.30 -16.02
N ILE A 23 -5.46 -1.54 -15.29
CA ILE A 23 -6.24 -2.08 -14.16
C ILE A 23 -7.21 -3.19 -14.57
N GLU A 24 -7.92 -3.01 -15.69
CA GLU A 24 -8.89 -4.00 -16.20
C GLU A 24 -8.18 -5.31 -16.55
N ARG A 25 -7.12 -5.22 -17.36
CA ARG A 25 -6.30 -6.38 -17.75
C ARG A 25 -5.75 -7.12 -16.53
N VAL A 26 -5.23 -6.40 -15.53
CA VAL A 26 -4.67 -7.02 -14.31
C VAL A 26 -5.74 -7.77 -13.53
N VAL A 27 -6.96 -7.23 -13.45
CA VAL A 27 -8.08 -7.91 -12.77
C VAL A 27 -8.50 -9.16 -13.55
N GLU A 28 -8.64 -9.07 -14.88
CA GLU A 28 -8.97 -10.21 -15.73
C GLU A 28 -7.93 -11.32 -15.63
N GLU A 29 -6.64 -10.98 -15.73
CA GLU A 29 -5.52 -11.92 -15.59
C GLU A 29 -5.52 -12.57 -14.19
N ALA A 30 -5.78 -11.80 -13.12
CA ALA A 30 -5.82 -12.33 -11.76
C ALA A 30 -6.98 -13.32 -11.56
N VAL A 31 -8.17 -12.98 -12.03
CA VAL A 31 -9.36 -13.84 -11.93
C VAL A 31 -9.19 -15.11 -12.77
N ALA A 32 -8.65 -14.98 -13.98
CA ALA A 32 -8.31 -16.11 -14.83
C ALA A 32 -7.25 -17.03 -14.18
N SER A 33 -6.21 -16.46 -13.55
CA SER A 33 -5.17 -17.24 -12.86
C SER A 33 -5.72 -18.04 -11.66
N ALA A 34 -6.79 -17.55 -11.04
CA ALA A 34 -7.48 -18.24 -9.95
C ALA A 34 -8.47 -19.32 -10.46
N ASN A 35 -8.69 -19.42 -11.78
CA ASN A 35 -9.74 -20.22 -12.41
C ASN A 35 -11.14 -19.90 -11.85
N LEU A 36 -11.40 -18.63 -11.55
CA LEU A 36 -12.68 -18.14 -11.05
C LEU A 36 -13.33 -17.20 -12.06
N GLY A 37 -14.63 -16.95 -11.91
CA GLY A 37 -15.30 -15.79 -12.48
C GLY A 37 -15.46 -14.67 -11.44
N LEU A 38 -15.67 -13.43 -11.90
CA LEU A 38 -15.98 -12.31 -11.00
C LEU A 38 -17.29 -12.53 -10.21
N GLY A 39 -18.20 -13.36 -10.72
CA GLY A 39 -19.41 -13.78 -10.01
C GLY A 39 -19.15 -14.68 -8.81
N ASP A 40 -18.03 -15.42 -8.79
CA ASP A 40 -17.67 -16.37 -7.73
C ASP A 40 -16.98 -15.68 -6.54
N VAL A 41 -16.60 -14.41 -6.69
CA VAL A 41 -15.95 -13.63 -5.64
C VAL A 41 -16.97 -13.18 -4.59
N ASP A 42 -16.66 -13.34 -3.30
CA ASP A 42 -17.56 -12.95 -2.21
C ASP A 42 -17.53 -11.45 -1.91
N ALA A 43 -16.39 -10.78 -2.09
CA ALA A 43 -16.20 -9.38 -1.76
C ALA A 43 -15.09 -8.73 -2.61
N ILE A 44 -15.19 -7.42 -2.81
CA ILE A 44 -14.17 -6.65 -3.53
C ILE A 44 -13.49 -5.70 -2.57
N ALA A 45 -12.20 -5.94 -2.32
CA ALA A 45 -11.38 -5.12 -1.46
C ALA A 45 -10.50 -4.16 -2.28
N THR A 46 -10.38 -2.90 -1.87
CA THR A 46 -9.53 -1.93 -2.58
C THR A 46 -8.84 -0.98 -1.62
N THR A 47 -7.56 -0.72 -1.85
CA THR A 47 -6.77 0.25 -1.10
C THR A 47 -7.30 1.66 -1.32
N VAL A 48 -7.65 2.34 -0.21
CA VAL A 48 -8.19 3.72 -0.25
C VAL A 48 -7.22 4.77 0.29
N LYS A 49 -6.22 4.35 1.09
CA LYS A 49 -5.17 5.22 1.67
C LYS A 49 -4.08 4.40 2.39
N PRO A 50 -2.94 5.00 2.76
CA PRO A 50 -2.33 6.18 2.15
C PRO A 50 -1.79 5.88 0.75
N GLY A 51 -1.44 6.91 -0.02
CA GLY A 51 -0.86 6.77 -1.35
C GLY A 51 -1.17 7.97 -2.25
N MET A 52 -0.76 7.89 -3.51
CA MET A 52 -1.01 8.95 -4.49
C MET A 52 -2.52 9.10 -4.78
N PRO A 53 -3.15 10.26 -4.50
CA PRO A 53 -4.60 10.41 -4.63
C PRO A 53 -5.15 10.08 -6.01
N LEU A 54 -4.43 10.48 -7.08
CA LEU A 54 -4.86 10.22 -8.45
C LEU A 54 -4.88 8.73 -8.81
N SER A 55 -3.90 7.96 -8.32
CA SER A 55 -3.83 6.51 -8.53
C SER A 55 -4.85 5.77 -7.68
N LEU A 56 -5.00 6.17 -6.42
CA LEU A 56 -5.99 5.60 -5.50
C LEU A 56 -7.41 5.75 -6.04
N LEU A 57 -7.73 6.92 -6.63
CA LEU A 57 -9.04 7.17 -7.21
C LEU A 57 -9.37 6.20 -8.36
N VAL A 58 -8.37 5.85 -9.19
CA VAL A 58 -8.57 4.88 -10.29
C VAL A 58 -8.92 3.50 -9.73
N GLY A 59 -8.12 3.02 -8.77
CA GLY A 59 -8.37 1.73 -8.10
C GLY A 59 -9.72 1.70 -7.42
N MET A 60 -10.01 2.71 -6.59
CA MET A 60 -11.27 2.81 -5.85
C MET A 60 -12.49 2.86 -6.77
N ASN A 61 -12.44 3.64 -7.85
CA ASN A 61 -13.56 3.72 -8.80
C ASN A 61 -13.78 2.40 -9.53
N HIS A 62 -12.70 1.73 -9.95
CA HIS A 62 -12.79 0.44 -10.60
C HIS A 62 -13.34 -0.64 -9.66
N GLY A 63 -12.82 -0.74 -8.42
CA GLY A 63 -13.32 -1.69 -7.42
C GLY A 63 -14.80 -1.44 -7.06
N LYS A 64 -15.21 -0.19 -6.88
CA LYS A 64 -16.62 0.18 -6.67
C LYS A 64 -17.50 -0.15 -7.88
N HIS A 65 -16.99 0.04 -9.09
CA HIS A 65 -17.70 -0.33 -10.32
C HIS A 65 -17.94 -1.84 -10.34
N LEU A 66 -16.90 -2.66 -10.16
CA LEU A 66 -17.04 -4.12 -10.10
C LEU A 66 -18.01 -4.57 -9.00
N ALA A 67 -17.92 -3.96 -7.81
CA ALA A 67 -18.76 -4.33 -6.68
C ALA A 67 -20.24 -4.08 -6.99
N ARG A 68 -20.55 -2.97 -7.66
CA ARG A 68 -21.92 -2.64 -8.10
C ARG A 68 -22.39 -3.54 -9.23
N THR A 69 -21.54 -3.80 -10.23
CA THR A 69 -21.88 -4.64 -11.38
C THR A 69 -22.22 -6.07 -10.97
N TRP A 70 -21.48 -6.63 -10.00
CA TRP A 70 -21.65 -8.01 -9.54
C TRP A 70 -22.43 -8.13 -8.22
N GLY A 71 -22.95 -7.03 -7.68
CA GLY A 71 -23.72 -7.02 -6.43
C GLY A 71 -22.94 -7.49 -5.21
N LYS A 72 -21.62 -7.23 -5.16
CA LYS A 72 -20.72 -7.68 -4.10
C LYS A 72 -20.44 -6.59 -3.07
N PRO A 73 -20.19 -6.94 -1.79
CA PRO A 73 -19.73 -6.00 -0.78
C PRO A 73 -18.36 -5.40 -1.16
N PHE A 74 -18.24 -4.09 -0.95
CA PHE A 74 -16.99 -3.35 -1.16
C PHE A 74 -16.28 -3.10 0.19
N ILE A 75 -15.01 -3.49 0.29
CA ILE A 75 -14.21 -3.39 1.51
C ILE A 75 -13.09 -2.36 1.30
N PRO A 76 -13.14 -1.19 1.98
CA PRO A 76 -12.05 -0.23 1.93
C PRO A 76 -10.85 -0.75 2.74
N ILE A 77 -9.66 -0.75 2.14
CA ILE A 77 -8.44 -1.24 2.76
C ILE A 77 -7.45 -0.10 3.03
N HIS A 78 -6.87 -0.12 4.23
CA HIS A 78 -5.73 0.74 4.57
C HIS A 78 -4.43 0.05 4.15
N HIS A 79 -3.66 0.69 3.27
CA HIS A 79 -2.42 0.18 2.66
C HIS A 79 -1.42 -0.34 3.70
N MET A 80 -1.19 0.43 4.76
CA MET A 80 -0.22 0.03 5.79
C MET A 80 -0.74 -1.11 6.66
N GLU A 81 -2.05 -1.22 6.88
CA GLU A 81 -2.63 -2.35 7.62
C GLU A 81 -2.51 -3.64 6.80
N ALA A 82 -2.78 -3.55 5.49
CA ALA A 82 -2.62 -4.67 4.57
C ALA A 82 -1.17 -5.18 4.55
N HIS A 83 -0.18 -4.28 4.52
CA HIS A 83 1.23 -4.64 4.62
C HIS A 83 1.57 -5.32 5.95
N ALA A 84 1.09 -4.77 7.08
CA ALA A 84 1.35 -5.34 8.41
C ALA A 84 0.76 -6.75 8.58
N LEU A 85 -0.37 -7.04 7.94
CA LEU A 85 -1.08 -8.31 8.04
C LEU A 85 -0.61 -9.35 7.02
N THR A 86 0.23 -9.00 6.05
CA THR A 86 0.72 -9.94 5.02
C THR A 86 1.45 -11.13 5.64
N ILE A 87 2.20 -10.94 6.73
CA ILE A 87 2.88 -12.03 7.44
C ILE A 87 1.90 -13.12 7.90
N ARG A 88 0.66 -12.72 8.24
CA ARG A 88 -0.40 -13.65 8.70
C ARG A 88 -0.95 -14.53 7.58
N MET A 89 -0.71 -14.18 6.32
CA MET A 89 -1.04 -15.03 5.17
C MET A 89 -0.02 -16.15 4.97
N VAL A 90 1.23 -15.94 5.39
CA VAL A 90 2.32 -16.91 5.26
C VAL A 90 2.47 -17.76 6.51
N THR A 91 2.28 -17.15 7.69
CA THR A 91 2.47 -17.81 8.98
C THR A 91 1.43 -17.34 9.97
N GLN A 92 0.84 -18.26 10.74
CA GLN A 92 -0.10 -17.90 11.79
C GLN A 92 0.63 -17.23 12.96
N VAL A 93 0.64 -15.90 12.95
CA VAL A 93 1.13 -15.07 14.05
C VAL A 93 -0.07 -14.57 14.85
N GLU A 94 -0.09 -14.93 16.13
CA GLU A 94 -1.07 -14.46 17.10
C GLU A 94 -0.75 -13.02 17.54
N PHE A 95 -1.80 -12.28 17.91
CA PHE A 95 -1.63 -10.94 18.47
C PHE A 95 -1.24 -10.99 19.96
N PRO A 96 -0.51 -9.99 20.48
CA PRO A 96 0.11 -8.88 19.77
C PRO A 96 1.49 -9.25 19.18
N PHE A 97 1.84 -8.69 18.02
CA PHE A 97 3.17 -8.85 17.41
C PHE A 97 3.78 -7.52 16.97
N LEU A 98 5.11 -7.49 16.89
CA LEU A 98 5.86 -6.34 16.43
C LEU A 98 5.96 -6.34 14.90
N VAL A 99 5.74 -5.19 14.29
CA VAL A 99 5.76 -4.96 12.85
C VAL A 99 6.80 -3.89 12.53
N LEU A 100 7.78 -4.27 11.72
CA LEU A 100 8.71 -3.35 11.10
C LEU A 100 8.37 -3.28 9.61
N LEU A 101 7.76 -2.18 9.17
CA LEU A 101 7.48 -1.95 7.74
C LEU A 101 8.54 -1.03 7.18
N ILE A 102 9.32 -1.56 6.24
CA ILE A 102 10.33 -0.81 5.49
C ILE A 102 9.99 -0.95 4.01
N SER A 103 9.75 0.18 3.35
CA SER A 103 9.45 0.27 1.92
C SER A 103 10.20 1.45 1.28
N GLY A 104 9.97 1.67 -0.02
CA GLY A 104 10.48 2.83 -0.75
C GLY A 104 10.18 4.18 -0.07
N GLY A 105 8.94 4.37 0.39
CA GLY A 105 8.46 5.65 0.94
C GLY A 105 7.99 5.59 2.40
N HIS A 106 8.16 4.46 3.10
CA HIS A 106 7.75 4.32 4.49
C HIS A 106 8.76 3.52 5.29
N CYS A 107 9.01 3.96 6.52
CA CYS A 107 9.75 3.23 7.53
C CYS A 107 9.01 3.42 8.85
N LEU A 108 8.36 2.37 9.35
CA LEU A 108 7.62 2.44 10.61
C LEU A 108 7.79 1.18 11.44
N LEU A 109 7.78 1.39 12.75
CA LEU A 109 7.78 0.37 13.78
C LEU A 109 6.45 0.49 14.53
N ALA A 110 5.64 -0.56 14.50
CA ALA A 110 4.34 -0.60 15.16
C ALA A 110 4.11 -1.94 15.86
N VAL A 111 3.28 -1.96 16.90
CA VAL A 111 2.75 -3.19 17.49
C VAL A 111 1.35 -3.43 16.94
N ALA A 112 1.16 -4.53 16.24
CA ALA A 112 -0.16 -5.00 15.85
C ALA A 112 -0.79 -5.71 17.06
N GLN A 113 -1.85 -5.11 17.61
CA GLN A 113 -2.65 -5.66 18.71
C GLN A 113 -3.91 -6.37 18.21
N GLY A 114 -4.30 -6.11 16.96
CA GLY A 114 -5.45 -6.69 16.29
C GLY A 114 -5.49 -6.27 14.82
N VAL A 115 -6.48 -6.75 14.07
CA VAL A 115 -6.61 -6.51 12.61
C VAL A 115 -6.69 -5.02 12.26
N HIS A 116 -7.30 -4.21 13.13
CA HIS A 116 -7.41 -2.74 12.98
C HIS A 116 -6.86 -1.98 14.19
N GLN A 117 -5.99 -2.64 14.97
CA GLN A 117 -5.44 -2.07 16.20
C GLN A 117 -3.93 -2.08 16.12
N PHE A 118 -3.36 -0.93 15.77
CA PHE A 118 -1.92 -0.75 15.66
C PHE A 118 -1.45 0.35 16.60
N LEU A 119 -0.40 0.08 17.36
CA LEU A 119 0.29 1.07 18.19
C LEU A 119 1.58 1.45 17.48
N LEU A 120 1.66 2.68 16.95
CA LEU A 120 2.90 3.16 16.36
C LEU A 120 3.91 3.42 17.47
N LEU A 121 5.06 2.75 17.38
CA LEU A 121 6.20 2.94 18.27
C LEU A 121 7.16 3.96 17.70
N GLY A 122 7.35 4.00 16.38
CA GLY A 122 8.20 4.99 15.73
C GLY A 122 8.05 4.99 14.22
N GLN A 123 8.43 6.09 13.58
CA GLN A 123 8.49 6.22 12.12
C GLN A 123 9.72 7.04 11.74
N SER A 124 10.23 6.86 10.52
CA SER A 124 11.28 7.74 10.00
C SER A 124 10.73 9.17 9.90
N LEU A 125 11.55 10.13 10.30
CA LEU A 125 11.25 11.56 10.18
C LEU A 125 11.57 12.12 8.79
N ASP A 126 12.53 11.49 8.13
CA ASP A 126 13.21 12.03 6.97
C ASP A 126 12.99 11.06 5.79
N ASP A 127 14.05 10.50 5.22
CA ASP A 127 13.94 9.51 4.16
C ASP A 127 13.54 8.14 4.72
N ALA A 128 12.66 7.44 4.00
CA ALA A 128 12.54 6.00 4.17
C ALA A 128 13.82 5.32 3.64
N PRO A 129 14.23 4.17 4.21
CA PRO A 129 15.43 3.47 3.76
C PRO A 129 15.46 3.22 2.26
N GLY A 130 14.32 2.89 1.64
CA GLY A 130 14.27 2.68 0.19
C GLY A 130 14.51 3.95 -0.62
N GLU A 131 13.98 5.10 -0.21
CA GLU A 131 14.26 6.40 -0.83
C GLU A 131 15.72 6.82 -0.62
N ALA A 132 16.28 6.59 0.57
CA ALA A 132 17.69 6.82 0.84
C ALA A 132 18.57 5.94 -0.06
N PHE A 133 18.22 4.66 -0.24
CA PHE A 133 18.90 3.75 -1.17
C PHE A 133 18.84 4.25 -2.61
N ASP A 134 17.67 4.68 -3.10
CA ASP A 134 17.50 5.23 -4.45
C ASP A 134 18.28 6.55 -4.66
N LYS A 135 18.45 7.36 -3.61
CA LYS A 135 19.23 8.62 -3.67
C LYS A 135 20.74 8.38 -3.67
N VAL A 136 21.22 7.34 -2.96
CA VAL A 136 22.65 6.98 -2.93
C VAL A 136 23.14 6.56 -4.33
N THR A 137 22.33 5.83 -5.08
CA THR A 137 22.63 5.45 -6.48
C THR A 137 22.71 6.66 -7.42
N TRP A 138 22.12 7.80 -7.06
CA TRP A 138 22.09 9.03 -7.85
C TRP A 138 23.09 10.11 -7.37
N SER A 139 24.02 9.79 -6.45
CA SER A 139 25.03 10.73 -5.93
C SER A 139 24.46 12.00 -5.25
N ARG A 140 23.41 11.83 -4.43
CA ARG A 140 23.01 12.85 -3.45
C ARG A 140 23.33 12.37 -2.03
N PRO A 141 23.73 13.26 -1.10
CA PRO A 141 24.01 12.85 0.27
C PRO A 141 22.77 12.21 0.87
N ALA A 142 22.89 10.97 1.32
CA ALA A 142 21.85 10.29 2.08
C ALA A 142 21.74 10.99 3.44
N GLU A 143 20.56 11.56 3.73
CA GLU A 143 20.27 12.02 5.08
C GLU A 143 20.00 10.80 5.97
N THR A 144 20.36 10.92 7.25
CA THR A 144 20.34 9.79 8.19
C THR A 144 18.90 9.35 8.43
N VAL A 145 18.59 8.06 8.24
CA VAL A 145 17.26 7.51 8.60
C VAL A 145 17.12 7.54 10.12
N CYS A 146 16.50 8.60 10.66
CA CYS A 146 16.26 8.75 12.09
C CYS A 146 14.88 8.18 12.46
N LEU A 147 14.87 7.00 13.10
CA LEU A 147 13.67 6.43 13.71
C LEU A 147 13.45 7.08 15.08
N THR A 148 12.55 8.04 15.20
CA THR A 148 12.08 8.51 16.52
C THR A 148 11.08 7.54 17.09
N LEU A 149 11.34 7.07 18.31
CA LEU A 149 10.43 6.25 19.08
C LEU A 149 9.55 7.14 19.97
N TRP A 150 8.25 7.19 19.69
CA TRP A 150 7.26 7.80 20.59
C TRP A 150 5.97 6.97 20.56
N PRO A 151 5.48 6.46 21.70
CA PRO A 151 4.23 5.70 21.71
C PRO A 151 3.07 6.64 21.39
N ARG A 152 2.54 6.56 20.17
CA ARG A 152 1.26 7.16 19.79
C ARG A 152 0.29 6.05 19.41
N ARG A 153 -0.86 6.03 20.07
CA ARG A 153 -1.97 5.17 19.65
C ARG A 153 -2.54 5.76 18.37
N ILE A 154 -2.18 5.17 17.24
CA ILE A 154 -2.74 5.56 15.94
C ILE A 154 -3.97 4.70 15.71
N ARG A 155 -5.14 5.33 15.68
CA ARG A 155 -6.22 4.78 14.87
C ARG A 155 -5.91 5.20 13.46
N PHE A 156 -5.69 4.24 12.57
CA PHE A 156 -5.79 4.51 11.14
C PHE A 156 -7.28 4.80 10.89
N GLU A 157 -7.70 6.04 11.10
CA GLU A 157 -9.11 6.44 10.96
C GLU A 157 -9.60 6.04 9.57
N SER A 158 -10.83 5.53 9.49
CA SER A 158 -11.52 5.00 8.29
C SER A 158 -11.86 6.05 7.25
#